data_AF-A0A401HTN3-F1
#
_entry.id   AF-A0A401HTN3-F1
#
_cell.length_a   1.000
_cell.length_b   1.000
_cell.length_c   1.000
_cell.angle_alpha   90.00
_cell.angle_beta   90.00
_cell.angle_gamma   90.00
#
_symmetry.space_group_name_H-M   'P 1'
#
loop_
_entity.id
_entity.type
_entity.pdbx_description
1 polymer ?
#
loop_
_entity_poly.entity_id
_entity_poly.type
_entity_poly.pdbx_seq_one_letter_code
_entity_poly.pdbx_strand_id
1 'polypeptide(L)'
;MTTDNLRKLLAERTDCMLYYAEPAVSDELHAGWIGGNAPAFFDEPSDLIHDSDLTYLFYLTLVHPFQAERMISIFIPEDYEAYLKNNIYPNCSIKVVEHPISTESAKATYTSTGLNKHHITAGESSTDDQSMDQPFLIKAGGTPRLIQKEAYYFTKLQ
;
A
#
# COMPACT_ATOMS: atom_id res chain seq x y z
N MET A 1 9.11 13.72 -11.35
CA MET A 1 10.13 12.66 -11.49
C MET A 1 10.61 12.64 -12.94
N THR A 2 11.90 12.44 -13.21
CA THR A 2 12.44 12.39 -14.59
C THR A 2 12.25 11.00 -15.20
N THR A 3 12.28 10.89 -16.53
CA THR A 3 12.23 9.61 -17.25
C THR A 3 13.40 8.70 -16.86
N ASP A 4 14.59 9.26 -16.66
CA ASP A 4 15.77 8.53 -16.18
C ASP A 4 15.55 7.91 -14.80
N ASN A 5 14.92 8.64 -13.88
CA ASN A 5 14.64 8.12 -12.55
C ASN A 5 13.65 6.94 -12.61
N LEU A 6 12.59 7.05 -13.42
CA LEU A 6 11.63 5.96 -13.61
C LEU A 6 12.28 4.71 -14.20
N ARG A 7 13.19 4.89 -15.16
CA ARG A 7 13.94 3.79 -15.76
C ARG A 7 14.80 3.06 -14.73
N LYS A 8 15.54 3.80 -13.89
CA LYS A 8 16.34 3.22 -12.81
C LYS A 8 15.49 2.48 -11.77
N LEU A 9 14.32 3.02 -11.42
CA LEU A 9 13.42 2.45 -10.42
C LEU A 9 12.70 1.18 -10.92
N LEU A 10 12.22 1.16 -12.16
CA LEU A 10 11.28 0.13 -12.64
C LEU A 10 11.89 -0.85 -13.65
N ALA A 11 12.75 -0.36 -14.54
CA ALA A 11 13.31 -1.16 -15.63
C ALA A 11 14.68 -1.74 -15.26
N GLU A 12 15.62 -0.88 -14.86
CA GLU A 12 16.98 -1.30 -14.48
C GLU A 12 17.03 -1.81 -13.03
N ARG A 13 16.09 -1.35 -12.20
CA ARG A 13 15.91 -1.77 -10.79
C ARG A 13 17.17 -1.57 -9.94
N THR A 14 17.96 -0.55 -10.26
CA THR A 14 19.17 -0.19 -9.50
C THR A 14 18.87 0.71 -8.32
N ASP A 15 17.73 1.40 -8.38
CA ASP A 15 17.31 2.41 -7.41
C ASP A 15 15.93 2.00 -6.85
N CYS A 16 15.62 2.49 -5.66
CA CYS A 16 14.31 2.34 -5.04
C CYS A 16 13.96 3.56 -4.17
N MET A 17 12.70 3.65 -3.78
CA MET A 17 12.22 4.57 -2.75
C MET A 17 11.78 3.79 -1.54
N LEU A 18 12.21 4.24 -0.36
CA LEU A 18 11.91 3.62 0.92
C LEU A 18 11.02 4.54 1.75
N TYR A 19 10.01 3.96 2.36
CA TYR A 19 9.06 4.66 3.21
C TYR A 19 9.05 4.04 4.59
N TYR A 20 8.78 4.87 5.58
CA TYR A 20 8.76 4.50 7.00
C TYR A 20 7.44 4.90 7.64
N ALA A 21 7.09 4.24 8.74
CA ALA A 21 5.94 4.63 9.56
C ALA A 21 6.40 5.45 10.76
N GLU A 22 5.69 6.53 11.02
CA GLU A 22 5.90 7.39 12.18
C GLU A 22 4.59 7.58 12.95
N PRO A 23 4.64 7.79 14.28
CA PRO A 23 3.44 8.08 15.05
C PRO A 23 2.70 9.30 14.47
N ALA A 24 1.36 9.23 14.43
CA ALA A 24 0.52 10.32 13.94
C ALA A 24 0.43 11.48 14.95
N VAL A 25 1.58 12.11 15.24
CA VAL A 25 1.74 13.22 16.20
C VAL A 25 2.31 14.49 15.56
N SER A 26 2.74 14.40 14.29
CA SER A 26 3.35 15.49 13.52
C SER A 26 2.37 16.03 12.47
N ASP A 27 2.40 17.34 12.23
CA ASP A 27 1.69 18.05 11.15
C ASP A 27 2.53 18.17 9.86
N GLU A 28 3.64 17.42 9.76
CA GLU A 28 4.47 17.40 8.55
C GLU A 28 3.70 16.89 7.31
N LEU A 29 4.27 17.11 6.12
CA LEU A 29 3.69 16.60 4.89
C LEU A 29 4.02 15.10 4.77
N HIS A 30 3.01 14.24 4.96
CA HIS A 30 3.17 12.79 4.92
C HIS A 30 2.80 12.23 3.53
N ALA A 31 3.44 11.14 3.11
CA ALA A 31 3.11 10.47 1.86
C ALA A 31 1.85 9.62 1.95
N GLY A 32 1.27 9.45 3.14
CA GLY A 32 0.11 8.59 3.35
C GLY A 32 -0.06 8.22 4.81
N TRP A 33 -0.91 7.25 5.10
CA TRP A 33 -1.14 6.75 6.46
C TRP A 33 -1.57 5.29 6.49
N ILE A 34 -1.33 4.63 7.61
CA ILE A 34 -1.79 3.28 7.98
C ILE A 34 -2.86 3.42 9.05
N GLY A 35 -3.91 2.60 8.98
CA GLY A 35 -5.01 2.59 9.96
C GLY A 35 -5.78 3.91 9.96
N GLY A 36 -6.52 4.21 11.03
CA GLY A 36 -7.42 5.38 11.01
C GLY A 36 -8.53 5.23 9.98
N ASN A 37 -9.05 6.36 9.49
CA ASN A 37 -10.12 6.36 8.51
C ASN A 37 -9.57 6.25 7.08
N ALA A 38 -10.37 5.71 6.17
CA ALA A 38 -10.05 5.71 4.75
C ALA A 38 -10.01 7.14 4.18
N PRO A 39 -9.41 7.35 3.00
CA PRO A 39 -9.51 8.63 2.31
C PRO A 39 -10.96 9.02 2.01
N ALA A 40 -11.29 10.31 2.08
CA ALA A 40 -12.63 10.86 1.83
C ALA A 40 -13.15 10.55 0.42
N PHE A 41 -12.29 10.15 -0.52
CA PHE A 41 -12.71 9.62 -1.81
C PHE A 41 -13.70 8.44 -1.69
N PHE A 42 -13.58 7.64 -0.62
CA PHE A 42 -14.45 6.47 -0.38
C PHE A 42 -15.69 6.81 0.47
N ASP A 43 -15.97 8.09 0.70
CA ASP A 43 -17.16 8.52 1.46
C ASP A 43 -18.45 8.29 0.69
N GLU A 44 -18.37 8.36 -0.64
CA GLU A 44 -19.46 8.05 -1.53
C GLU A 44 -19.49 6.54 -1.81
N PRO A 45 -20.68 5.92 -1.81
CA PRO A 45 -20.80 4.50 -2.13
C PRO A 45 -20.17 4.21 -3.49
N SER A 46 -19.17 3.34 -3.51
CA SER A 46 -18.57 2.87 -4.74
C SER A 46 -18.46 1.36 -4.72
N ASP A 47 -18.86 0.72 -5.81
CA ASP A 47 -18.70 -0.73 -6.01
C ASP A 47 -17.22 -1.16 -6.04
N LEU A 48 -16.28 -0.23 -5.88
CA LEU A 48 -14.83 -0.47 -5.87
C LEU A 48 -14.39 -1.32 -4.66
N ILE A 49 -15.05 -1.11 -3.51
CA ILE A 49 -14.72 -1.78 -2.25
C ILE A 49 -15.80 -2.80 -1.87
N HIS A 50 -17.03 -2.64 -2.38
CA HIS A 50 -18.11 -3.55 -2.07
C HIS A 50 -17.97 -4.87 -2.83
N ASP A 51 -17.96 -5.95 -2.07
CA ASP A 51 -18.05 -7.32 -2.56
C ASP A 51 -19.23 -7.95 -1.81
N SER A 52 -20.10 -8.69 -2.49
CA SER A 52 -21.34 -9.18 -1.86
C SER A 52 -21.08 -10.11 -0.67
N ASP A 53 -19.89 -10.71 -0.63
CA ASP A 53 -19.56 -11.80 0.27
C ASP A 53 -18.52 -11.40 1.33
N LEU A 54 -17.90 -10.21 1.22
CA LEU A 54 -16.81 -9.77 2.11
C LEU A 54 -16.93 -8.30 2.53
N THR A 55 -16.81 -8.07 3.83
CA THR A 55 -16.59 -6.73 4.39
C THR A 55 -15.09 -6.39 4.33
N TYR A 56 -14.79 -5.15 3.99
CA TYR A 56 -13.42 -4.64 3.87
C TYR A 56 -13.12 -3.57 4.90
N LEU A 57 -11.89 -3.59 5.41
CA LEU A 57 -11.34 -2.57 6.27
C LEU A 57 -10.18 -1.87 5.55
N PHE A 58 -10.07 -0.58 5.78
CA PHE A 58 -8.96 0.24 5.34
C PHE A 58 -7.68 -0.19 6.06
N TYR A 59 -6.63 -0.44 5.29
CA TYR A 59 -5.32 -0.79 5.81
C TYR A 59 -4.36 0.40 5.71
N LEU A 60 -4.19 0.93 4.49
CA LEU A 60 -3.20 1.95 4.19
C LEU A 60 -3.57 2.74 2.94
N THR A 61 -3.15 4.00 2.88
CA THR A 61 -3.07 4.78 1.65
C THR A 61 -1.66 5.36 1.47
N LEU A 62 -1.23 5.53 0.22
CA LEU A 62 0.05 6.12 -0.15
C LEU A 62 -0.13 6.96 -1.41
N VAL A 63 0.37 8.19 -1.42
CA VAL A 63 0.55 9.00 -2.63
C VAL A 63 1.36 8.19 -3.62
N HIS A 64 0.85 8.03 -4.83
CA HIS A 64 1.41 7.13 -5.82
C HIS A 64 2.86 7.56 -6.11
N PRO A 65 3.86 6.68 -5.89
CA PRO A 65 5.28 7.06 -5.95
C PRO A 65 5.73 7.62 -7.30
N PHE A 66 4.96 7.37 -8.35
CA PHE A 66 5.24 7.77 -9.73
C PHE A 66 4.19 8.72 -10.34
N GLN A 67 3.12 9.07 -9.60
CA GLN A 67 1.99 9.90 -10.07
C GLN A 67 1.51 10.77 -8.91
N ALA A 68 2.08 11.96 -8.75
CA ALA A 68 1.91 12.76 -7.54
C ALA A 68 0.46 13.23 -7.30
N GLU A 69 -0.37 13.22 -8.34
CA GLU A 69 -1.80 13.55 -8.34
C GLU A 69 -2.73 12.36 -8.00
N ARG A 70 -2.15 11.20 -7.70
CA ARG A 70 -2.87 9.95 -7.41
C ARG A 70 -2.44 9.37 -6.08
N MET A 71 -3.32 8.58 -5.49
CA MET A 71 -3.08 7.77 -4.29
C MET A 71 -3.45 6.33 -4.59
N ILE A 72 -2.77 5.41 -3.93
CA ILE A 72 -3.10 3.99 -3.88
C ILE A 72 -3.63 3.71 -2.48
N SER A 73 -4.84 3.18 -2.39
CA SER A 73 -5.41 2.69 -1.13
C SER A 73 -5.57 1.18 -1.15
N ILE A 74 -5.23 0.57 -0.02
CA ILE A 74 -5.27 -0.88 0.20
C ILE A 74 -6.34 -1.16 1.25
N PHE A 75 -7.21 -2.11 0.92
CA PHE A 75 -8.24 -2.63 1.81
C PHE A 75 -8.07 -4.13 1.98
N ILE A 76 -8.21 -4.61 3.20
CA ILE A 76 -8.13 -6.02 3.56
C ILE A 76 -9.48 -6.52 4.03
N PRO A 77 -9.83 -7.80 3.83
CA PRO A 77 -11.05 -8.35 4.39
C PRO A 77 -11.06 -8.25 5.92
N GLU A 78 -12.21 -7.95 6.49
CA GLU A 78 -12.43 -8.00 7.95
C GLU A 78 -12.32 -9.44 8.48
N ASP A 79 -12.85 -10.40 7.72
CA ASP A 79 -12.78 -11.82 8.05
C ASP A 79 -11.37 -12.38 7.78
N TYR A 80 -10.65 -12.66 8.87
CA TYR A 80 -9.30 -13.21 8.85
C TYR A 80 -9.20 -14.59 8.18
N GLU A 81 -10.21 -15.45 8.35
CA GLU A 81 -10.20 -16.79 7.75
C GLU A 81 -10.39 -16.70 6.23
N ALA A 82 -11.28 -15.81 5.78
CA ALA A 82 -11.45 -15.50 4.37
C ALA A 82 -10.18 -14.90 3.77
N TYR A 83 -9.51 -14.01 4.51
CA TYR A 83 -8.23 -13.43 4.10
C TYR A 83 -7.14 -14.51 3.96
N LEU A 84 -6.96 -15.39 4.95
CA LEU A 84 -5.97 -16.47 4.92
C LEU A 84 -6.22 -17.47 3.78
N LYS A 85 -7.48 -17.83 3.53
CA LYS A 85 -7.84 -18.75 2.43
C LYS A 85 -7.49 -18.17 1.06
N ASN A 86 -7.57 -16.85 0.93
CA ASN A 86 -7.38 -16.08 -0.29
C ASN A 86 -6.19 -15.12 -0.16
N ASN A 87 -5.06 -15.62 0.36
CA ASN A 87 -3.83 -14.83 0.57
C ASN A 87 -2.77 -15.04 -0.53
N ILE A 88 -3.09 -15.81 -1.58
CA ILE A 88 -2.17 -16.10 -2.70
C ILE A 88 -2.74 -15.54 -4.00
N TYR A 89 -1.92 -14.81 -4.74
CA TYR A 89 -2.24 -14.33 -6.09
C TYR A 89 -2.49 -15.51 -7.07
N PRO A 90 -3.42 -15.41 -8.03
CA PRO A 90 -4.22 -14.23 -8.39
C PRO A 90 -5.47 -14.03 -7.52
N ASN A 91 -5.87 -15.04 -6.75
CA ASN A 91 -7.11 -15.00 -5.97
C ASN A 91 -6.92 -14.30 -4.62
N CYS A 92 -6.15 -13.22 -4.59
CA CYS A 92 -5.98 -12.44 -3.38
C CYS A 92 -7.25 -11.67 -3.07
N SER A 93 -7.73 -11.76 -1.84
CA SER A 93 -8.91 -11.02 -1.39
C SER A 93 -8.62 -9.56 -1.09
N ILE A 94 -7.35 -9.12 -1.07
CA ILE A 94 -6.97 -7.71 -0.89
C ILE A 94 -7.46 -6.87 -2.07
N LYS A 95 -8.05 -5.70 -1.79
CA LYS A 95 -8.40 -4.71 -2.82
C LYS A 95 -7.35 -3.60 -2.84
N VAL A 96 -6.86 -3.27 -4.02
CA VAL A 96 -5.93 -2.16 -4.26
C VAL A 96 -6.58 -1.23 -5.26
N VAL A 97 -6.81 0.02 -4.86
CA VAL A 97 -7.53 1.01 -5.67
C VAL A 97 -6.69 2.24 -5.85
N GLU A 98 -6.50 2.66 -7.10
CA GLU A 98 -5.87 3.92 -7.44
C GLU A 98 -6.94 5.02 -7.62
N HIS A 99 -6.80 6.14 -6.92
CA HIS A 99 -7.77 7.24 -6.91
C HIS A 99 -7.10 8.62 -6.85
N PRO A 100 -7.81 9.73 -7.08
CA PRO A 100 -7.27 11.07 -6.91
C PRO A 100 -6.85 11.33 -5.47
N ILE A 101 -5.92 12.27 -5.26
CA ILE A 101 -5.54 12.73 -3.91
C ILE A 101 -6.80 13.12 -3.12
N SER A 102 -6.88 12.64 -1.88
CA SER A 102 -7.93 13.03 -0.93
C SER A 102 -7.40 13.01 0.50
N THR A 103 -7.98 13.83 1.35
CA THR A 103 -7.68 13.84 2.78
C THR A 103 -8.30 12.63 3.47
N GLU A 104 -7.89 12.35 4.70
CA GLU A 104 -8.57 11.37 5.54
C GLU A 104 -10.05 11.75 5.74
N SER A 105 -10.93 10.75 5.71
CA SER A 105 -12.35 10.91 5.92
C SER A 105 -12.69 11.19 7.39
N ALA A 106 -13.78 11.93 7.62
CA ALA A 106 -14.41 12.00 8.94
C ALA A 106 -15.26 10.76 9.28
N LYS A 107 -15.57 9.91 8.29
CA LYS A 107 -16.39 8.70 8.43
C LYS A 107 -15.51 7.51 8.82
N ALA A 108 -15.98 6.74 9.79
CA ALA A 108 -15.29 5.53 10.25
C ALA A 108 -15.72 4.25 9.50
N THR A 109 -16.35 4.37 8.32
CA THR A 109 -17.00 3.28 7.60
C THR A 109 -16.10 2.07 7.37
N TYR A 110 -14.83 2.30 7.06
CA TYR A 110 -13.83 1.27 6.78
C TYR A 110 -12.77 1.15 7.88
N THR A 111 -12.94 1.84 9.01
CA THR A 111 -11.89 1.97 10.01
C THR A 111 -11.63 0.66 10.73
N SER A 112 -10.38 0.20 10.68
CA SER A 112 -9.95 -0.97 11.46
C SER A 112 -9.64 -0.55 12.89
N THR A 113 -10.36 -1.13 13.87
CA THR A 113 -10.09 -0.90 15.30
C THR A 113 -8.82 -1.59 15.80
N GLY A 114 -8.30 -2.55 15.04
CA GLY A 114 -7.07 -3.29 15.36
C GLY A 114 -5.77 -2.60 14.90
N LEU A 115 -5.87 -1.48 14.17
CA LEU A 115 -4.72 -0.77 13.60
C LEU A 115 -4.55 0.61 14.22
N ASN A 116 -3.44 0.79 14.92
CA ASN A 116 -3.03 2.12 15.39
C ASN A 116 -2.62 2.99 14.22
N LYS A 117 -3.14 4.22 14.19
CA LYS A 117 -2.82 5.17 13.13
C LYS A 117 -1.35 5.56 13.15
N HIS A 118 -0.70 5.47 11.99
CA HIS A 118 0.65 5.96 11.75
C HIS A 118 0.66 6.73 10.44
N HIS A 119 1.48 7.77 10.36
CA HIS A 119 1.77 8.44 9.11
C HIS A 119 2.91 7.74 8.37
N ILE A 120 2.92 7.89 7.05
CA ILE A 120 3.99 7.38 6.21
C ILE A 120 4.89 8.55 5.80
N THR A 121 6.20 8.42 6.02
CA THR A 121 7.18 9.45 5.67
C THR A 121 7.18 9.75 4.18
N ALA A 122 7.79 10.87 3.79
CA ALA A 122 8.18 11.05 2.40
C ALA A 122 9.12 9.90 1.96
N GLY A 123 9.04 9.52 0.68
CA GLY A 123 9.87 8.46 0.13
C GLY A 123 11.33 8.90 0.00
N GLU A 124 12.24 8.17 0.63
CA GLU A 124 13.68 8.41 0.56
C GLU A 124 14.30 7.61 -0.58
N SER A 125 15.14 8.25 -1.40
CA SER A 125 15.85 7.56 -2.48
C SER A 125 17.01 6.72 -1.91
N SER A 126 17.10 5.46 -2.36
CA SER A 126 18.17 4.54 -2.01
C SER A 126 18.57 3.73 -3.24
N THR A 127 19.77 3.13 -3.24
CA THR A 127 20.06 2.05 -4.18
C THR A 127 19.34 0.76 -3.76
N ASP A 128 19.10 -0.12 -4.73
CA ASP A 128 18.49 -1.43 -4.48
C ASP A 128 19.33 -2.26 -3.49
N ASP A 129 20.65 -2.25 -3.67
CA ASP A 129 21.60 -2.97 -2.81
C ASP A 129 21.54 -2.47 -1.35
N GLN A 130 21.62 -1.15 -1.14
CA GLN A 130 21.59 -0.56 0.21
C GLN A 130 20.26 -0.83 0.92
N SER A 131 19.14 -0.87 0.18
CA SER A 131 17.83 -1.14 0.76
C SER A 131 17.72 -2.52 1.43
N MET A 132 18.59 -3.46 1.06
CA MET A 132 18.57 -4.82 1.61
C MET A 132 19.11 -4.87 3.04
N ASP A 133 19.97 -3.92 3.41
CA ASP A 133 20.66 -3.86 4.70
C ASP A 133 19.95 -3.00 5.74
N GLN A 134 18.87 -2.31 5.37
CA GLN A 134 18.11 -1.45 6.27
C GLN A 134 16.63 -1.85 6.33
N PRO A 135 15.95 -1.65 7.49
CA PRO A 135 14.52 -1.82 7.56
C PRO A 135 13.83 -0.79 6.66
N PHE A 136 12.65 -1.15 6.16
CA PHE A 136 11.71 -0.25 5.50
C PHE A 136 10.30 -0.81 5.68
N LEU A 137 9.30 0.07 5.63
CA LEU A 137 7.90 -0.35 5.62
C LEU A 137 7.45 -0.66 4.19
N ILE A 138 7.69 0.27 3.27
CA ILE A 138 7.36 0.12 1.85
C ILE A 138 8.62 0.38 1.05
N LYS A 139 8.82 -0.45 0.03
CA LYS A 139 9.82 -0.24 -1.01
C LYS A 139 9.12 -0.14 -2.35
N ALA A 140 9.32 0.97 -3.05
CA ALA A 140 8.82 1.19 -4.41
C ALA A 140 10.00 1.17 -5.40
N GLY A 141 9.89 0.38 -6.45
CA GLY A 141 11.00 0.12 -7.38
C GLY A 141 12.02 -0.88 -6.84
N GLY A 142 13.12 -1.04 -7.57
CA GLY A 142 14.16 -2.02 -7.25
C GLY A 142 13.70 -3.47 -7.45
N THR A 143 14.46 -4.39 -6.88
CA THR A 143 14.16 -5.83 -6.92
C THR A 143 13.24 -6.21 -5.75
N PRO A 144 12.10 -6.88 -6.01
CA PRO A 144 11.23 -7.37 -4.96
C PRO A 144 11.97 -8.33 -4.02
N ARG A 145 11.93 -8.03 -2.72
CA ARG A 145 12.44 -8.92 -1.68
C ARG A 145 11.40 -9.98 -1.38
N LEU A 146 11.53 -11.15 -2.01
CA LEU A 146 10.63 -12.27 -1.77
C LEU A 146 10.87 -12.85 -0.37
N ILE A 147 9.85 -12.76 0.50
CA ILE A 147 9.91 -13.32 1.86
C ILE A 147 9.92 -14.86 1.81
N GLN A 148 9.29 -15.45 0.78
CA GLN A 148 9.25 -16.90 0.57
C GLN A 148 9.40 -17.22 -0.91
N LYS A 149 10.25 -18.20 -1.23
CA LYS A 149 10.52 -18.68 -2.59
C LYS A 149 10.08 -20.14 -2.73
N GLU A 150 8.81 -20.38 -2.43
CA GLU A 150 8.23 -21.72 -2.46
C GLU A 150 7.49 -21.96 -3.79
N ALA A 151 7.62 -23.16 -4.35
CA ALA A 151 7.05 -23.50 -5.65
C ALA A 151 5.53 -23.29 -5.70
N TYR A 152 4.82 -23.51 -4.58
CA TYR A 152 3.37 -23.39 -4.52
C TYR A 152 2.84 -21.99 -4.85
N TYR A 153 3.62 -20.93 -4.61
CA TYR A 153 3.25 -19.56 -4.97
C TYR A 153 3.25 -19.32 -6.48
N PHE A 154 3.93 -20.17 -7.25
CA PHE A 154 4.05 -20.05 -8.70
C PHE A 154 3.16 -21.03 -9.46
N THR A 155 2.68 -22.11 -8.83
CA THR A 155 1.87 -23.16 -9.49
C THR A 155 0.58 -22.62 -10.12
N LYS A 156 -0.02 -21.58 -9.52
CA LYS A 156 -1.26 -20.96 -10.03
C LYS A 156 -1.06 -19.82 -11.03
N LEU A 157 0.20 -19.50 -11.35
CA LEU A 157 0.58 -18.44 -12.29
C LEU A 157 0.84 -18.95 -13.73
N GLN A 158 0.84 -20.27 -13.92
CA GLN A 158 1.01 -20.95 -15.20
C GLN A 158 -0.34 -21.20 -15.86
#